data_AF-A0A0D1CV64-F1
#
_entry.id   AF-A0A0D1CV64-F1
#
_cell.length_a   1.000
_cell.length_b   1.000
_cell.length_c   1.000
_cell.angle_alpha   90.00
_cell.angle_beta   90.00
_cell.angle_gamma   90.00
#
_symmetry.space_group_name_H-M   'P 1'
#
loop_
_entity.id
_entity.type
_entity.pdbx_description
1 polymer ?
#
loop_
_entity_poly.entity_id
_entity_poly.type
_entity_poly.pdbx_seq_one_letter_code
_entity_poly.pdbx_strand_id
1 'polypeptide(L)'
;MTATATRTILDDLCSSYLPFDAASPVWSDVTPTPQLESSSPMCPILYAPDYSSAMSLYRTLTSSNHESTLASPLAGLELSARALALTTHLIKLNASHFSVWQYRAQILLHSSQFEAQRSDILRAELAWLDDLAHSNMKSYQVWQHRRLVVAALGDPDGELRFVQENLQRDAKNYHTWGYRQWILAHFGGLTLASSSNVASKGAGEFKQLWDREAQYVDELLREDVRNNSAWNHRWFVHFSRYGLTGNRSMTSIDHLDIESIEKTIKFEKAYVRTWLCSVPNNASAWSYLRALHTAFPQALRSSMCHSLGWVKTLVSSEQEAKRDASVDAMGRACVGALEWWFDCLVEQTEHADQTQNERLLQQAELLVQRLCVADSVRTRFWAYRLKSLRRTLQQR
;
A
#
# COMPACT_ATOMS: atom_id res chain seq x y z
N MET A 1 -17.13 -15.17 34.09
CA MET A 1 -18.12 -15.88 33.25
C MET A 1 -17.48 -16.07 31.89
N THR A 2 -16.96 -17.26 31.62
CA THR A 2 -16.36 -17.63 30.33
C THR A 2 -17.48 -17.64 29.30
N ALA A 3 -17.46 -16.70 28.35
CA ALA A 3 -18.33 -16.74 27.19
C ALA A 3 -18.08 -18.07 26.48
N THR A 4 -19.10 -18.93 26.39
CA THR A 4 -19.11 -20.08 25.50
C THR A 4 -18.85 -19.55 24.10
N ALA A 5 -17.65 -19.81 23.56
CA ALA A 5 -17.32 -19.46 22.19
C ALA A 5 -18.35 -20.13 21.27
N THR A 6 -19.11 -19.31 20.53
CA THR A 6 -20.06 -19.80 19.55
C THR A 6 -19.28 -20.60 18.51
N ARG A 7 -19.57 -21.89 18.37
CA ARG A 7 -18.92 -22.74 17.36
C ARG A 7 -19.20 -22.19 15.97
N THR A 8 -18.16 -22.08 15.16
CA THR A 8 -18.26 -21.66 13.77
C THR A 8 -18.48 -22.88 12.86
N ILE A 9 -19.00 -22.65 11.66
CA ILE A 9 -19.09 -23.71 10.63
C ILE A 9 -17.73 -24.34 10.31
N LEU A 10 -16.63 -23.57 10.40
CA LEU A 10 -15.28 -24.10 10.25
C LEU A 10 -14.91 -25.05 11.39
N ASP A 11 -15.30 -24.73 12.62
CA ASP A 11 -15.10 -25.61 13.77
C ASP A 11 -15.87 -26.91 13.59
N ASP A 12 -17.14 -26.84 13.16
CA ASP A 12 -17.95 -28.03 12.94
C ASP A 12 -17.37 -28.92 11.84
N LEU A 13 -16.96 -28.34 10.71
CA LEU A 13 -16.32 -29.06 9.59
C LEU A 13 -14.98 -29.69 9.99
N CYS A 14 -14.18 -29.00 10.80
CA CYS A 14 -12.85 -29.45 11.19
C CYS A 14 -12.82 -30.23 12.52
N SER A 15 -13.95 -30.32 13.23
CA SER A 15 -14.02 -30.83 14.61
C SER A 15 -13.54 -32.27 14.76
N SER A 16 -13.78 -33.13 13.77
CA SER A 16 -13.33 -34.52 13.76
C SER A 16 -11.83 -34.68 13.43
N TYR A 17 -11.17 -33.60 13.01
CA TYR A 17 -9.78 -33.57 12.57
C TYR A 17 -8.88 -32.66 13.43
N LEU A 18 -9.45 -32.00 14.45
CA LEU A 18 -8.75 -31.10 15.37
C LEU A 18 -8.95 -31.55 16.84
N PRO A 19 -7.94 -31.46 17.72
CA PRO A 19 -6.58 -31.02 17.44
C PRO A 19 -5.87 -31.95 16.44
N PHE A 20 -5.02 -31.36 15.61
CA PHE A 20 -4.39 -32.10 14.53
C PHE A 20 -3.46 -33.18 15.09
N ASP A 21 -3.60 -34.41 14.58
CA ASP A 21 -2.71 -35.52 14.86
C ASP A 21 -2.45 -36.31 13.57
N ALA A 22 -1.18 -36.37 13.14
CA ALA A 22 -0.76 -37.09 11.95
C ALA A 22 -0.85 -38.62 12.10
N ALA A 23 -0.91 -39.14 13.35
CA ALA A 23 -1.07 -40.56 13.63
C ALA A 23 -2.55 -40.99 13.73
N SER A 24 -3.49 -40.04 13.64
CA SER A 24 -4.92 -40.33 13.74
C SER A 24 -5.39 -41.29 12.65
N PRO A 25 -6.30 -42.24 12.94
CA PRO A 25 -6.85 -43.19 11.96
C PRO A 25 -7.48 -42.53 10.72
N VAL A 26 -7.86 -41.26 10.81
CA VAL A 26 -8.39 -40.46 9.67
C VAL A 26 -7.40 -40.31 8.52
N TRP A 27 -6.12 -40.65 8.72
CA TRP A 27 -5.05 -40.62 7.71
C TRP A 27 -4.58 -42.03 7.30
N SER A 28 -5.20 -43.09 7.81
CA SER A 28 -4.75 -44.47 7.60
C SER A 28 -4.89 -44.96 6.14
N ASP A 29 -5.70 -44.27 5.34
CA ASP A 29 -5.92 -44.52 3.92
C ASP A 29 -4.81 -43.94 3.01
N VAL A 30 -3.91 -43.11 3.55
CA VAL A 30 -2.82 -42.49 2.79
C VAL A 30 -1.46 -42.84 3.38
N THR A 31 -0.43 -42.90 2.51
CA THR A 31 0.96 -43.06 2.95
C THR A 31 1.67 -41.71 2.87
N PRO A 32 2.09 -41.10 4.01
CA PRO A 32 2.72 -39.78 4.01
C PRO A 32 4.01 -39.72 3.16
N THR A 33 4.07 -38.76 2.25
CA THR A 33 5.23 -38.53 1.37
C THR A 33 6.23 -37.58 2.06
N PRO A 34 7.42 -38.05 2.47
CA PRO A 34 8.42 -37.21 3.13
C PRO A 34 9.00 -36.16 2.17
N GLN A 35 9.70 -35.17 2.73
CA GLN A 35 10.45 -34.23 1.91
C GLN A 35 11.61 -34.97 1.25
N LEU A 36 11.75 -34.84 -0.06
CA LEU A 36 12.92 -35.36 -0.77
C LEU A 36 14.12 -34.47 -0.44
N GLU A 37 15.11 -35.04 0.24
CA GLU A 37 16.40 -34.40 0.48
C GLU A 37 17.48 -35.13 -0.33
N SER A 38 18.44 -34.38 -0.86
CA SER A 38 19.62 -34.97 -1.49
C SER A 38 20.53 -35.61 -0.43
N SER A 39 21.51 -36.40 -0.86
CA SER A 39 22.54 -36.95 0.03
C SER A 39 23.44 -35.88 0.68
N SER A 40 23.38 -34.63 0.21
CA SER A 40 24.12 -33.48 0.74
C SER A 40 23.25 -32.23 0.60
N PRO A 41 22.27 -32.03 1.50
CA PRO A 41 21.35 -30.91 1.40
C PRO A 41 22.07 -29.59 1.73
N MET A 42 21.81 -28.55 0.94
CA MET A 42 22.25 -27.19 1.28
C MET A 42 21.20 -26.54 2.18
N CYS A 43 21.63 -25.99 3.32
CA CYS A 43 20.76 -25.34 4.30
C CYS A 43 19.60 -26.22 4.82
N PRO A 44 19.86 -27.47 5.28
CA PRO A 44 18.79 -28.30 5.83
C PRO A 44 18.21 -27.66 7.08
N ILE A 45 16.89 -27.71 7.21
CA ILE A 45 16.19 -27.28 8.42
C ILE A 45 15.87 -28.54 9.22
N LEU A 46 16.32 -28.57 10.47
CA LEU A 46 15.96 -29.63 11.42
C LEU A 46 14.54 -29.38 11.92
N TYR A 47 13.55 -29.79 11.11
CA TYR A 47 12.14 -29.58 11.43
C TYR A 47 11.72 -30.34 12.69
N ALA A 48 10.84 -29.72 13.49
CA ALA A 48 10.15 -30.43 14.55
C ALA A 48 9.31 -31.59 13.97
N PRO A 49 9.19 -32.74 14.67
CA PRO A 49 8.44 -33.89 14.17
C PRO A 49 7.01 -33.53 13.73
N ASP A 50 6.31 -32.73 14.53
CA ASP A 50 4.94 -32.28 14.24
C ASP A 50 4.84 -31.57 12.87
N TYR A 51 5.72 -30.61 12.59
CA TYR A 51 5.77 -29.92 11.30
C TYR A 51 6.11 -30.88 10.15
N SER A 52 7.12 -31.73 10.33
CA SER A 52 7.58 -32.64 9.28
C SER A 52 6.52 -33.69 8.90
N SER A 53 5.77 -34.20 9.87
CA SER A 53 4.68 -35.17 9.68
C SER A 53 3.49 -34.51 8.98
N ALA A 54 3.06 -33.33 9.43
CA ALA A 54 2.00 -32.57 8.78
C ALA A 54 2.35 -32.20 7.33
N MET A 55 3.59 -31.76 7.08
CA MET A 55 4.06 -31.45 5.72
C MET A 55 4.12 -32.68 4.82
N SER A 56 4.33 -33.87 5.38
CA SER A 56 4.32 -35.12 4.60
C SER A 56 2.93 -35.49 4.15
N LEU A 57 1.92 -35.30 5.01
CA LEU A 57 0.51 -35.40 4.63
C LEU A 57 0.17 -34.35 3.57
N TYR A 58 0.57 -33.09 3.75
CA TYR A 58 0.33 -32.03 2.76
C TYR A 58 0.88 -32.40 1.37
N ARG A 59 2.13 -32.88 1.29
CA ARG A 59 2.71 -33.35 0.03
C ARG A 59 1.91 -34.50 -0.56
N THR A 60 1.43 -35.43 0.27
CA THR A 60 0.61 -36.56 -0.20
C THR A 60 -0.70 -36.09 -0.82
N LEU A 61 -1.41 -35.16 -0.17
CA LEU A 61 -2.71 -34.66 -0.65
C LEU A 61 -2.60 -33.69 -1.84
N THR A 62 -1.41 -33.13 -2.06
CA THR A 62 -1.15 -32.16 -3.14
C THR A 62 -0.31 -32.72 -4.28
N SER A 63 0.25 -33.93 -4.13
CA SER A 63 0.96 -34.62 -5.20
C SER A 63 -0.01 -34.91 -6.35
N SER A 64 0.22 -34.24 -7.48
CA SER A 64 -0.54 -34.52 -8.70
C SER A 64 -0.23 -35.94 -9.18
N ASN A 65 -1.20 -36.85 -9.11
CA ASN A 65 -1.05 -38.20 -9.66
C ASN A 65 -1.05 -38.17 -11.20
N HIS A 66 -0.13 -37.49 -11.88
CA HIS A 66 -0.11 -37.33 -13.36
C HIS A 66 -1.41 -36.79 -14.02
N GLU A 67 -2.46 -36.50 -13.24
CA GLU A 67 -3.81 -36.14 -13.67
C GLU A 67 -4.00 -34.63 -13.84
N SER A 68 -3.19 -33.82 -13.16
CA SER A 68 -3.21 -32.36 -13.29
C SER A 68 -2.74 -31.95 -14.69
N THR A 69 -3.60 -31.24 -15.42
CA THR A 69 -3.32 -30.70 -16.75
C THR A 69 -3.64 -29.21 -16.79
N LEU A 70 -3.21 -28.49 -17.83
CA LEU A 70 -3.62 -27.10 -18.04
C LEU A 70 -5.16 -26.94 -18.12
N ALA A 71 -5.87 -27.98 -18.58
CA ALA A 71 -7.33 -27.99 -18.66
C ALA A 71 -8.01 -28.36 -17.33
N SER A 72 -7.31 -29.05 -16.43
CA SER A 72 -7.81 -29.45 -15.11
C SER A 72 -6.71 -29.30 -14.05
N PRO A 73 -6.41 -28.06 -13.63
CA PRO A 73 -5.29 -27.77 -12.74
C PRO A 73 -5.51 -28.22 -11.29
N LEU A 74 -6.73 -28.67 -10.96
CA LEU A 74 -7.10 -29.18 -9.64
C LEU A 74 -7.25 -30.71 -9.62
N ALA A 75 -7.10 -31.39 -10.77
CA ALA A 75 -7.23 -32.84 -10.83
C ALA A 75 -6.14 -33.52 -9.97
N GLY A 76 -6.55 -34.51 -9.19
CA GLY A 76 -5.71 -35.23 -8.25
C GLY A 76 -5.49 -34.53 -6.90
N LEU A 77 -5.96 -33.30 -6.70
CA LEU A 77 -5.92 -32.65 -5.38
C LEU A 77 -7.10 -33.13 -4.51
N GLU A 78 -6.81 -33.53 -3.27
CA GLU A 78 -7.88 -33.80 -2.32
C GLU A 78 -8.46 -32.49 -1.78
N LEU A 79 -9.74 -32.20 -2.02
CA LEU A 79 -10.41 -30.99 -1.53
C LEU A 79 -11.46 -31.31 -0.46
N SER A 80 -11.00 -31.69 0.73
CA SER A 80 -11.84 -32.22 1.83
C SER A 80 -11.77 -31.38 3.11
N ALA A 81 -12.68 -31.66 4.06
CA ALA A 81 -12.64 -31.07 5.39
C ALA A 81 -11.38 -31.45 6.20
N ARG A 82 -10.85 -32.67 6.06
CA ARG A 82 -9.58 -33.07 6.71
C ARG A 82 -8.38 -32.33 6.13
N ALA A 83 -8.37 -32.08 4.81
CA ALA A 83 -7.35 -31.27 4.16
C ALA A 83 -7.42 -29.81 4.66
N LEU A 84 -8.62 -29.27 4.83
CA LEU A 84 -8.81 -27.93 5.41
C LEU A 84 -8.23 -27.84 6.82
N ALA A 85 -8.52 -28.82 7.69
CA ALA A 85 -7.97 -28.89 9.04
C ALA A 85 -6.43 -28.99 9.05
N LEU A 86 -5.84 -29.79 8.16
CA LEU A 86 -4.40 -29.88 7.97
C LEU A 86 -3.79 -28.52 7.61
N THR A 87 -4.40 -27.78 6.67
CA THR A 87 -3.90 -26.43 6.33
C THR A 87 -4.00 -25.45 7.50
N THR A 88 -5.05 -25.55 8.33
CA THR A 88 -5.18 -24.73 9.56
C THR A 88 -4.00 -24.97 10.50
N HIS A 89 -3.60 -26.23 10.71
CA HIS A 89 -2.45 -26.59 11.54
C HIS A 89 -1.14 -26.05 10.94
N LEU A 90 -0.89 -26.31 9.67
CA LEU A 90 0.34 -25.89 8.99
C LEU A 90 0.51 -24.37 8.95
N ILE A 91 -0.56 -23.60 8.77
CA ILE A 91 -0.49 -22.13 8.78
C ILE A 91 -0.15 -21.60 10.18
N LYS A 92 -0.65 -22.24 11.25
CA LYS A 92 -0.25 -21.88 12.63
C LYS A 92 1.24 -22.12 12.87
N LEU A 93 1.81 -23.17 12.28
CA LEU A 93 3.25 -23.47 12.38
C LEU A 93 4.10 -22.56 11.48
N ASN A 94 3.61 -22.19 10.29
CA ASN A 94 4.31 -21.34 9.33
C ASN A 94 3.34 -20.55 8.44
N ALA A 95 2.96 -19.35 8.91
CA ALA A 95 2.03 -18.47 8.19
C ALA A 95 2.60 -17.88 6.88
N SER A 96 3.88 -18.10 6.58
CA SER A 96 4.53 -17.63 5.35
C SER A 96 4.53 -18.67 4.23
N HIS A 97 4.04 -19.89 4.48
CA HIS A 97 4.09 -20.98 3.50
C HIS A 97 3.05 -20.83 2.38
N PHE A 98 3.39 -20.09 1.32
CA PHE A 98 2.46 -19.73 0.24
C PHE A 98 1.76 -20.91 -0.44
N SER A 99 2.41 -22.07 -0.60
CA SER A 99 1.75 -23.23 -1.24
C SER A 99 0.63 -23.82 -0.37
N VAL A 100 0.76 -23.79 0.96
CA VAL A 100 -0.28 -24.24 1.89
C VAL A 100 -1.48 -23.28 1.82
N TRP A 101 -1.22 -21.97 1.73
CA TRP A 101 -2.26 -20.97 1.51
C TRP A 101 -2.99 -21.16 0.18
N GLN A 102 -2.25 -21.42 -0.90
CA GLN A 102 -2.84 -21.71 -2.21
C GLN A 102 -3.76 -22.95 -2.15
N TYR A 103 -3.29 -24.02 -1.49
CA TYR A 103 -4.07 -25.24 -1.33
C TYR A 103 -5.32 -25.01 -0.46
N ARG A 104 -5.19 -24.26 0.64
CA ARG A 104 -6.33 -23.84 1.46
C ARG A 104 -7.38 -23.07 0.64
N ALA A 105 -6.94 -22.12 -0.18
CA ALA A 105 -7.84 -21.38 -1.07
C ALA A 105 -8.55 -22.31 -2.07
N GLN A 106 -7.84 -23.28 -2.66
CA GLN A 106 -8.46 -24.25 -3.57
C GLN A 106 -9.52 -25.09 -2.88
N ILE A 107 -9.25 -25.55 -1.65
CA ILE A 107 -10.21 -26.30 -0.83
C ILE A 107 -11.48 -25.45 -0.59
N LEU A 108 -11.31 -24.22 -0.11
CA LEU A 108 -12.41 -23.31 0.21
C LEU A 108 -13.24 -22.87 -1.00
N LEU A 109 -12.60 -22.71 -2.17
CA LEU A 109 -13.24 -22.19 -3.39
C LEU A 109 -13.80 -23.27 -4.31
N HIS A 110 -13.27 -24.49 -4.27
CA HIS A 110 -13.57 -25.52 -5.27
C HIS A 110 -14.03 -26.86 -4.71
N SER A 111 -13.93 -27.11 -3.39
CA SER A 111 -14.50 -28.34 -2.83
C SER A 111 -16.00 -28.42 -3.10
N SER A 112 -16.46 -29.55 -3.66
CA SER A 112 -17.89 -29.85 -3.84
C SER A 112 -18.60 -30.08 -2.51
N GLN A 113 -17.88 -30.54 -1.46
CA GLN A 113 -18.43 -30.71 -0.11
C GLN A 113 -18.94 -29.39 0.48
N PHE A 114 -18.37 -28.27 0.02
CA PHE A 114 -18.64 -26.94 0.56
C PHE A 114 -19.60 -26.13 -0.30
N GLU A 115 -20.02 -26.62 -1.47
CA GLU A 115 -20.74 -25.83 -2.47
C GLU A 115 -22.01 -25.19 -1.92
N ALA A 116 -22.85 -25.96 -1.22
CA ALA A 116 -24.13 -25.49 -0.67
C ALA A 116 -23.99 -24.44 0.44
N GLN A 117 -22.85 -24.39 1.15
CA GLN A 117 -22.62 -23.51 2.30
C GLN A 117 -21.40 -22.62 2.11
N ARG A 118 -20.91 -22.48 0.87
CA ARG A 118 -19.61 -21.85 0.57
C ARG A 118 -19.54 -20.43 1.11
N SER A 119 -20.60 -19.65 0.97
CA SER A 119 -20.63 -18.27 1.48
C SER A 119 -20.47 -18.20 3.00
N ASP A 120 -21.12 -19.09 3.75
CA ASP A 120 -21.02 -19.07 5.22
C ASP A 120 -19.66 -19.58 5.69
N ILE A 121 -19.09 -20.58 5.00
CA ILE A 121 -17.72 -21.05 5.21
C ILE A 121 -16.70 -19.92 4.96
N LEU A 122 -16.84 -19.18 3.87
CA LEU A 122 -15.95 -18.06 3.55
C LEU A 122 -16.09 -16.90 4.55
N ARG A 123 -17.29 -16.62 5.08
CA ARG A 123 -17.46 -15.64 6.17
C ARG A 123 -16.78 -16.10 7.46
N ALA A 124 -16.91 -17.38 7.81
CA ALA A 124 -16.18 -17.94 8.95
C ALA A 124 -14.66 -17.92 8.73
N GLU A 125 -14.19 -18.10 7.50
CA GLU A 125 -12.78 -17.94 7.15
C GLU A 125 -12.29 -16.50 7.37
N LEU A 126 -13.10 -15.48 7.04
CA LEU A 126 -12.76 -14.09 7.34
C LEU A 126 -12.63 -13.86 8.86
N ALA A 127 -13.55 -14.40 9.66
CA ALA A 127 -13.47 -14.32 11.11
C ALA A 127 -12.19 -15.00 11.65
N TRP A 128 -11.81 -16.16 11.10
CA TRP A 128 -10.54 -16.81 11.45
C TRP A 128 -9.31 -15.97 11.03
N LEU A 129 -9.38 -15.31 9.86
CA LEU A 129 -8.33 -14.41 9.39
C LEU A 129 -8.22 -13.13 10.21
N ASP A 130 -9.30 -12.66 10.84
CA ASP A 130 -9.25 -11.48 11.72
C ASP A 130 -8.25 -11.73 12.86
N ASP A 131 -8.35 -12.88 13.52
CA ASP A 131 -7.42 -13.30 14.57
C ASP A 131 -6.00 -13.53 14.06
N LEU A 132 -5.86 -14.13 12.87
CA LEU A 132 -4.55 -14.43 12.30
C LEU A 132 -3.81 -13.17 11.85
N ALA A 133 -4.51 -12.20 11.26
CA ALA A 133 -3.94 -10.94 10.81
C ALA A 133 -3.36 -10.12 11.98
N HIS A 134 -3.99 -10.19 13.15
CA HIS A 134 -3.49 -9.54 14.37
C HIS A 134 -2.10 -10.02 14.79
N SER A 135 -1.78 -11.31 14.59
CA SER A 135 -0.49 -11.90 14.91
C SER A 135 0.48 -11.92 13.72
N ASN A 136 -0.02 -11.78 12.49
CA ASN A 136 0.73 -11.95 11.24
C ASN A 136 0.54 -10.78 10.26
N MET A 137 0.35 -9.56 10.75
CA MET A 137 0.01 -8.37 9.97
C MET A 137 1.01 -7.99 8.86
N LYS A 138 2.23 -8.54 8.90
CA LYS A 138 3.29 -8.34 7.89
C LYS A 138 3.46 -9.53 6.93
N SER A 139 2.57 -10.53 6.99
CA SER A 139 2.56 -11.66 6.08
C SER A 139 1.83 -11.31 4.78
N TYR A 140 2.51 -11.41 3.64
CA TYR A 140 1.88 -11.25 2.33
C TYR A 140 0.73 -12.24 2.12
N GLN A 141 0.88 -13.46 2.62
CA GLN A 141 -0.04 -14.56 2.37
C GLN A 141 -1.39 -14.33 3.06
N VAL A 142 -1.39 -13.80 4.29
CA VAL A 142 -2.63 -13.50 5.03
C VAL A 142 -3.48 -12.47 4.27
N TRP A 143 -2.86 -11.37 3.82
CA TRP A 143 -3.57 -10.32 3.06
C TRP A 143 -4.02 -10.80 1.68
N GLN A 144 -3.20 -11.59 0.99
CA GLN A 144 -3.57 -12.16 -0.30
C GLN A 144 -4.71 -13.19 -0.17
N HIS A 145 -4.69 -14.03 0.86
CA HIS A 145 -5.76 -15.00 1.09
C HIS A 145 -7.07 -14.30 1.47
N ARG A 146 -7.04 -13.30 2.35
CA ARG A 146 -8.22 -12.48 2.66
C ARG A 146 -8.80 -11.84 1.40
N ARG A 147 -7.94 -11.31 0.52
CA ARG A 147 -8.36 -10.77 -0.79
C ARG A 147 -9.09 -11.79 -1.65
N LEU A 148 -8.61 -13.03 -1.73
CA LEU A 148 -9.26 -14.11 -2.48
C LEU A 148 -10.63 -14.46 -1.88
N VAL A 149 -10.72 -14.58 -0.55
CA VAL A 149 -11.96 -14.92 0.17
C VAL A 149 -13.02 -13.83 -0.04
N VAL A 150 -12.66 -12.55 0.15
CA VAL A 150 -13.59 -11.42 -0.06
C VAL A 150 -14.01 -11.30 -1.53
N ALA A 151 -13.09 -11.49 -2.49
CA ALA A 151 -13.42 -11.45 -3.91
C ALA A 151 -14.38 -12.58 -4.33
N ALA A 152 -14.22 -13.79 -3.75
CA ALA A 152 -15.13 -14.90 -3.99
C ALA A 152 -16.52 -14.69 -3.35
N LEU A 153 -16.57 -14.07 -2.17
CA LEU A 153 -17.83 -13.65 -1.55
C LEU A 153 -18.54 -12.58 -2.39
N GLY A 154 -17.78 -11.65 -2.97
CA GLY A 154 -18.30 -10.50 -3.69
C GLY A 154 -18.97 -9.47 -2.79
N ASP A 155 -18.64 -9.49 -1.50
CA ASP A 155 -19.26 -8.68 -0.45
C ASP A 155 -18.14 -8.11 0.44
N PRO A 156 -17.90 -6.79 0.42
CA PRO A 156 -16.87 -6.12 1.20
C PRO A 156 -17.36 -5.68 2.59
N ASP A 157 -18.53 -6.13 3.05
CA ASP A 157 -19.04 -5.73 4.36
C ASP A 157 -18.03 -6.02 5.50
N GLY A 158 -17.92 -5.09 6.43
CA GLY A 158 -16.95 -5.15 7.53
C GLY A 158 -15.48 -4.86 7.17
N GLU A 159 -15.07 -4.92 5.90
CA GLU A 159 -13.65 -4.85 5.53
C GLU A 159 -12.98 -3.51 5.85
N LEU A 160 -13.68 -2.38 5.64
CA LEU A 160 -13.12 -1.06 5.99
C LEU A 160 -12.95 -0.89 7.51
N ARG A 161 -13.79 -1.54 8.32
CA ARG A 161 -13.68 -1.57 9.78
C ARG A 161 -12.49 -2.42 10.22
N PHE A 162 -12.37 -3.63 9.67
CA PHE A 162 -11.22 -4.51 9.90
C PHE A 162 -9.88 -3.81 9.57
N VAL A 163 -9.82 -3.12 8.42
CA VAL A 163 -8.66 -2.33 8.02
C VAL A 163 -8.38 -1.21 9.03
N GLN A 164 -9.41 -0.49 9.48
CA GLN A 164 -9.27 0.58 10.45
C GLN A 164 -8.69 0.06 11.78
N GLU A 165 -9.19 -1.08 12.28
CA GLU A 165 -8.68 -1.73 13.50
C GLU A 165 -7.20 -2.13 13.38
N ASN A 166 -6.78 -2.61 12.21
CA ASN A 166 -5.37 -2.93 11.96
C ASN A 166 -4.50 -1.65 11.86
N LEU A 167 -5.00 -0.59 11.23
CA LEU A 167 -4.29 0.69 11.15
C LEU A 167 -4.20 1.40 12.51
N GLN A 168 -5.12 1.15 13.45
CA GLN A 168 -4.99 1.63 14.83
C GLN A 168 -3.78 0.98 15.55
N ARG A 169 -3.39 -0.24 15.16
CA ARG A 169 -2.21 -0.93 15.72
C ARG A 169 -0.92 -0.53 15.02
N ASP A 170 -0.96 -0.36 13.70
CA ASP A 170 0.14 0.12 12.89
C ASP A 170 -0.38 1.00 11.75
N ALA A 171 -0.43 2.30 12.00
CA ALA A 171 -0.96 3.31 11.08
C ALA A 171 -0.17 3.43 9.76
N LYS A 172 0.97 2.74 9.67
CA LYS A 172 1.89 2.77 8.52
C LYS A 172 2.06 1.39 7.90
N ASN A 173 1.25 0.39 8.29
CA ASN A 173 1.33 -0.95 7.70
C ASN A 173 1.04 -0.94 6.19
N TYR A 174 2.04 -1.31 5.40
CA TYR A 174 1.96 -1.24 3.94
C TYR A 174 0.91 -2.19 3.35
N HIS A 175 0.77 -3.39 3.91
CA HIS A 175 -0.20 -4.38 3.41
C HIS A 175 -1.63 -3.92 3.69
N THR A 176 -1.89 -3.40 4.88
CA THR A 176 -3.21 -2.89 5.27
C THR A 176 -3.64 -1.73 4.37
N TRP A 177 -2.74 -0.79 4.07
CA TRP A 177 -3.01 0.30 3.12
C TRP A 177 -3.26 -0.21 1.70
N GLY A 178 -2.44 -1.15 1.22
CA GLY A 178 -2.63 -1.77 -0.09
C GLY A 178 -3.96 -2.50 -0.20
N TYR A 179 -4.35 -3.22 0.86
CA TYR A 179 -5.63 -3.91 0.95
C TYR A 179 -6.80 -2.93 0.97
N ARG A 180 -6.72 -1.84 1.74
CA ARG A 180 -7.74 -0.78 1.75
C ARG A 180 -7.97 -0.20 0.37
N GLN A 181 -6.90 0.18 -0.33
CA GLN A 181 -7.00 0.72 -1.69
C GLN A 181 -7.58 -0.30 -2.66
N TRP A 182 -7.23 -1.59 -2.52
CA TRP A 182 -7.86 -2.65 -3.31
C TRP A 182 -9.36 -2.77 -3.04
N ILE A 183 -9.82 -2.77 -1.79
CA ILE A 183 -11.26 -2.83 -1.44
C ILE A 183 -12.01 -1.68 -2.13
N LEU A 184 -11.51 -0.45 -1.96
CA LEU A 184 -12.11 0.75 -2.53
C LEU A 184 -12.13 0.70 -4.07
N ALA A 185 -11.01 0.32 -4.69
CA ALA A 185 -10.89 0.27 -6.14
C ALA A 185 -11.74 -0.84 -6.77
N HIS A 186 -11.73 -2.03 -6.15
CA HIS A 186 -12.41 -3.20 -6.67
C HIS A 186 -13.92 -3.12 -6.47
N PHE A 187 -14.38 -2.91 -5.24
CA PHE A 187 -15.80 -2.89 -4.91
C PHE A 187 -16.44 -1.52 -5.07
N GLY A 188 -15.73 -0.44 -4.73
CA GLY A 188 -16.21 0.94 -4.91
C GLY A 188 -16.06 1.45 -6.35
N GLY A 189 -15.22 0.81 -7.16
CA GLY A 189 -14.95 1.20 -8.53
C GLY A 189 -14.03 2.42 -8.65
N LEU A 190 -13.44 2.57 -9.84
CA LEU A 190 -12.61 3.72 -10.23
C LEU A 190 -13.31 4.51 -11.36
N THR A 191 -13.03 5.80 -11.46
CA THR A 191 -13.52 6.68 -12.53
C THR A 191 -12.43 6.85 -13.59
N LEU A 192 -12.22 5.82 -14.41
CA LEU A 192 -11.18 5.79 -15.44
C LEU A 192 -11.78 5.99 -16.85
N ALA A 193 -10.98 6.52 -17.78
CA ALA A 193 -11.37 6.77 -19.17
C ALA A 193 -11.76 5.48 -19.93
N SER A 194 -11.12 4.36 -19.58
CA SER A 194 -11.47 3.03 -20.10
C SER A 194 -11.75 2.11 -18.92
N SER A 195 -13.02 1.86 -18.65
CA SER A 195 -13.43 0.82 -17.72
C SER A 195 -13.41 -0.52 -18.46
N SER A 196 -12.32 -1.27 -18.36
CA SER A 196 -12.42 -2.71 -18.56
C SER A 196 -13.25 -3.24 -17.39
N ASN A 197 -14.46 -3.72 -17.68
CA ASN A 197 -15.27 -4.40 -16.66
C ASN A 197 -14.48 -5.62 -16.20
N VAL A 198 -13.90 -5.56 -15.00
CA VAL A 198 -13.38 -6.74 -14.34
C VAL A 198 -14.61 -7.56 -13.98
N ALA A 199 -14.82 -8.68 -14.69
CA ALA A 199 -15.91 -9.61 -14.42
C ALA A 199 -15.60 -10.40 -13.14
N SER A 200 -15.73 -9.74 -11.98
CA SER A 200 -15.63 -10.34 -10.66
C SER A 200 -16.84 -9.92 -9.82
N LYS A 201 -17.32 -10.84 -8.98
CA LYS A 201 -18.51 -10.64 -8.16
C LYS A 201 -18.36 -9.39 -7.27
N GLY A 202 -19.35 -8.51 -7.27
CA GLY A 202 -19.36 -7.29 -6.45
C GLY A 202 -18.49 -6.14 -6.97
N ALA A 203 -17.80 -6.29 -8.11
CA ALA A 203 -16.91 -5.24 -8.60
C ALA A 203 -17.67 -3.99 -9.04
N GLY A 204 -17.30 -2.83 -8.46
CA GLY A 204 -17.93 -1.54 -8.73
C GLY A 204 -19.36 -1.37 -8.20
N GLU A 205 -19.89 -2.36 -7.47
CA GLU A 205 -21.27 -2.36 -6.96
C GLU A 205 -21.44 -1.55 -5.67
N PHE A 206 -20.35 -1.24 -4.96
CA PHE A 206 -20.36 -0.64 -3.62
C PHE A 206 -19.78 0.78 -3.60
N LYS A 207 -20.31 1.69 -4.43
CA LYS A 207 -19.81 3.07 -4.58
C LYS A 207 -19.74 3.86 -3.27
N GLN A 208 -20.64 3.56 -2.34
CA GLN A 208 -20.71 4.17 -1.00
C GLN A 208 -19.46 3.95 -0.15
N LEU A 209 -18.60 2.98 -0.48
CA LEU A 209 -17.33 2.76 0.23
C LEU A 209 -16.42 4.00 0.19
N TRP A 210 -16.61 4.89 -0.79
CA TRP A 210 -15.84 6.11 -0.92
C TRP A 210 -16.31 7.27 -0.04
N ASP A 211 -17.56 7.26 0.44
CA ASP A 211 -18.22 8.45 0.99
C ASP A 211 -17.51 9.04 2.22
N ARG A 212 -16.86 8.19 3.01
CA ARG A 212 -16.18 8.58 4.26
C ARG A 212 -14.66 8.56 4.18
N GLU A 213 -14.07 8.22 3.03
CA GLU A 213 -12.61 8.07 2.93
C GLU A 213 -11.86 9.39 3.13
N ALA A 214 -12.38 10.49 2.61
CA ALA A 214 -11.76 11.81 2.80
C ALA A 214 -11.75 12.21 4.30
N GLN A 215 -12.88 11.98 5.00
CA GLN A 215 -12.99 12.22 6.44
C GLN A 215 -12.02 11.32 7.23
N TYR A 216 -11.96 10.04 6.88
CA TYR A 216 -11.07 9.09 7.54
C TYR A 216 -9.60 9.51 7.44
N VAL A 217 -9.16 9.95 6.26
CA VAL A 217 -7.80 10.48 6.07
C VAL A 217 -7.56 11.75 6.88
N ASP A 218 -8.55 12.65 6.95
CA ASP A 218 -8.43 13.85 7.78
C ASP A 218 -8.23 13.50 9.26
N GLU A 219 -8.94 12.50 9.78
CA GLU A 219 -8.77 12.01 11.16
C GLU A 219 -7.35 11.50 11.39
N LEU A 220 -6.82 10.64 10.51
CA LEU A 220 -5.46 10.12 10.61
C LEU A 220 -4.38 11.22 10.52
N LEU A 221 -4.60 12.24 9.69
CA LEU A 221 -3.67 13.37 9.57
C LEU A 221 -3.74 14.32 10.77
N ARG A 222 -4.89 14.42 11.46
CA ARG A 222 -4.99 15.13 12.74
C ARG A 222 -4.24 14.41 13.85
N GLU A 223 -4.23 13.08 13.84
CA GLU A 223 -3.49 12.26 14.80
C GLU A 223 -1.96 12.30 14.54
N ASP A 224 -1.54 12.03 13.30
CA ASP A 224 -0.13 12.12 12.87
C ASP A 224 -0.04 12.76 11.48
N VAL A 225 0.17 14.08 11.46
CA VAL A 225 0.37 14.83 10.21
C VAL A 225 1.63 14.39 9.45
N ARG A 226 2.57 13.68 10.06
CA ARG A 226 3.76 13.11 9.37
C ARG A 226 3.50 11.70 8.84
N ASN A 227 2.28 11.18 8.94
CA ASN A 227 1.93 9.89 8.36
C ASN A 227 1.88 9.97 6.83
N ASN A 228 2.99 9.60 6.19
CA ASN A 228 3.09 9.61 4.73
C ASN A 228 2.08 8.67 4.05
N SER A 229 1.69 7.57 4.71
CA SER A 229 0.69 6.66 4.16
C SER A 229 -0.69 7.31 4.08
N ALA A 230 -1.04 8.14 5.08
CA ALA A 230 -2.27 8.93 5.05
C ALA A 230 -2.24 10.01 3.96
N TRP A 231 -1.11 10.70 3.75
CA TRP A 231 -0.94 11.64 2.62
C TRP A 231 -1.04 10.95 1.26
N ASN A 232 -0.46 9.76 1.12
CA ASN A 232 -0.59 8.96 -0.08
C ASN A 232 -2.05 8.53 -0.32
N HIS A 233 -2.75 8.09 0.74
CA HIS A 233 -4.17 7.73 0.64
C HIS A 233 -5.04 8.95 0.30
N ARG A 234 -4.70 10.13 0.83
CA ARG A 234 -5.33 11.40 0.44
C ARG A 234 -5.25 11.65 -1.06
N TRP A 235 -4.05 11.47 -1.63
CA TRP A 235 -3.86 11.57 -3.08
C TRP A 235 -4.69 10.53 -3.83
N PHE A 236 -4.74 9.30 -3.34
CA PHE A 236 -5.53 8.24 -3.94
C PHE A 236 -7.02 8.56 -4.01
N VAL A 237 -7.60 9.02 -2.88
CA VAL A 237 -9.02 9.37 -2.76
C VAL A 237 -9.41 10.55 -3.65
N HIS A 238 -8.60 11.61 -3.69
CA HIS A 238 -8.95 12.82 -4.43
C HIS A 238 -8.56 12.77 -5.91
N PHE A 239 -7.54 11.99 -6.29
CA PHE A 239 -6.94 12.08 -7.63
C PHE A 239 -6.72 10.73 -8.30
N SER A 240 -6.02 9.78 -7.68
CA SER A 240 -5.69 8.52 -8.37
C SER A 240 -6.93 7.73 -8.78
N ARG A 241 -8.02 7.80 -8.01
CA ARG A 241 -9.27 7.12 -8.37
C ARG A 241 -9.90 7.62 -9.67
N TYR A 242 -9.51 8.80 -10.12
CA TYR A 242 -9.92 9.43 -11.38
C TYR A 242 -8.92 9.20 -12.52
N GLY A 243 -7.88 8.38 -12.30
CA GLY A 243 -6.80 8.13 -13.25
C GLY A 243 -5.66 9.17 -13.21
N LEU A 244 -5.70 10.13 -12.26
CA LEU A 244 -4.67 11.15 -12.08
C LEU A 244 -3.51 10.61 -11.21
N THR A 245 -2.72 9.70 -11.78
CA THR A 245 -1.70 8.89 -11.06
C THR A 245 -0.29 9.48 -11.06
N GLY A 246 -0.11 10.72 -11.55
CA GLY A 246 1.22 11.34 -11.65
C GLY A 246 1.95 11.08 -12.96
N ASN A 247 1.44 10.22 -13.84
CA ASN A 247 2.01 9.99 -15.16
C ASN A 247 1.58 11.08 -16.15
N ARG A 248 2.56 11.86 -16.61
CA ARG A 248 2.37 13.09 -17.38
C ARG A 248 1.87 12.90 -18.81
N SER A 249 1.97 11.69 -19.38
CA SER A 249 1.90 11.45 -20.83
C SER A 249 0.70 10.61 -21.29
N MET A 250 -0.14 10.06 -20.40
CA MET A 250 -1.08 8.99 -20.79
C MET A 250 -2.51 9.12 -20.25
N THR A 251 -2.84 10.14 -19.46
CA THR A 251 -4.18 10.27 -18.87
C THR A 251 -5.04 11.20 -19.73
N SER A 252 -5.96 10.63 -20.52
CA SER A 252 -7.10 11.40 -21.03
C SER A 252 -7.92 11.89 -19.85
N ILE A 253 -8.36 13.14 -19.92
CA ILE A 253 -9.18 13.82 -18.90
C ILE A 253 -10.57 14.16 -19.43
N ASP A 254 -10.91 13.69 -20.64
CA ASP A 254 -12.16 14.06 -21.34
C ASP A 254 -13.39 13.54 -20.60
N HIS A 255 -13.24 12.48 -19.79
CA HIS A 255 -14.29 11.90 -18.95
C HIS A 255 -14.44 12.59 -17.59
N LEU A 256 -13.59 13.58 -17.26
CA LEU A 256 -13.55 14.22 -15.95
C LEU A 256 -14.26 15.58 -15.95
N ASP A 257 -14.90 15.90 -14.82
CA ASP A 257 -15.32 17.27 -14.51
C ASP A 257 -14.10 18.09 -14.07
N ILE A 258 -13.50 18.78 -15.03
CA ILE A 258 -12.29 19.59 -14.83
C ILE A 258 -12.51 20.69 -13.80
N GLU A 259 -13.66 21.36 -13.80
CA GLU A 259 -13.94 22.47 -12.87
C GLU A 259 -13.96 21.97 -11.42
N SER A 260 -14.60 20.83 -11.17
CA SER A 260 -14.62 20.20 -9.84
C SER A 260 -13.22 19.75 -9.38
N ILE A 261 -12.42 19.19 -10.30
CA ILE A 261 -11.04 18.80 -10.00
C ILE A 261 -10.17 20.02 -9.68
N GLU A 262 -10.29 21.12 -10.44
CA GLU A 262 -9.56 22.37 -10.16
C GLU A 262 -9.93 22.98 -8.80
N LYS A 263 -11.23 22.99 -8.46
CA LYS A 263 -11.70 23.40 -7.13
C LYS A 263 -11.08 22.53 -6.03
N THR A 264 -11.03 21.22 -6.25
CA THR A 264 -10.40 20.27 -5.32
C THR A 264 -8.90 20.56 -5.18
N ILE A 265 -8.17 20.75 -6.27
CA ILE A 265 -6.72 21.09 -6.24
C ILE A 265 -6.50 22.39 -5.46
N LYS A 266 -7.33 23.42 -5.69
CA LYS A 266 -7.23 24.71 -4.98
C LYS A 266 -7.46 24.53 -3.48
N PHE A 267 -8.48 23.77 -3.10
CA PHE A 267 -8.76 23.45 -1.70
C PHE A 267 -7.60 22.68 -1.06
N GLU A 268 -7.09 21.64 -1.74
CA GLU A 268 -5.99 20.80 -1.25
C GLU A 268 -4.68 21.57 -1.06
N LYS A 269 -4.39 22.55 -1.93
CA LYS A 269 -3.25 23.47 -1.75
C LYS A 269 -3.41 24.32 -0.49
N ALA A 270 -4.62 24.81 -0.20
CA ALA A 270 -4.87 25.56 1.03
C ALA A 270 -4.76 24.64 2.26
N TYR A 271 -5.35 23.44 2.17
CA TYR A 271 -5.32 22.43 3.23
C TYR A 271 -3.89 22.08 3.67
N VAL A 272 -3.01 21.70 2.73
CA VAL A 272 -1.64 21.31 3.05
C VAL A 272 -0.80 22.49 3.57
N ARG A 273 -1.08 23.73 3.11
CA ARG A 273 -0.43 24.94 3.61
C ARG A 273 -0.74 25.19 5.08
N THR A 274 -1.98 24.96 5.52
CA THR A 274 -2.36 25.08 6.94
C THR A 274 -1.51 24.17 7.83
N TRP A 275 -1.28 22.93 7.39
CA TRP A 275 -0.41 22.00 8.09
C TRP A 275 1.06 22.44 8.09
N LEU A 276 1.57 22.93 6.95
CA LEU A 276 2.95 23.43 6.84
C LEU A 276 3.20 24.69 7.67
N CYS A 277 2.20 25.53 7.91
CA CYS A 277 2.34 26.66 8.85
C CYS A 277 2.59 26.17 10.28
N SER A 278 2.02 25.02 10.66
CA SER A 278 2.16 24.46 12.02
C SER A 278 3.38 23.52 12.13
N VAL A 279 3.67 22.77 11.06
CA VAL A 279 4.75 21.78 11.01
C VAL A 279 5.59 22.00 9.74
N PRO A 280 6.39 23.08 9.68
CA PRO A 280 7.08 23.49 8.46
C PRO A 280 8.13 22.48 7.99
N ASN A 281 8.64 21.61 8.85
CA ASN A 281 9.60 20.55 8.49
C ASN A 281 8.93 19.20 8.17
N ASN A 282 7.63 19.18 7.85
CA ASN A 282 6.94 17.97 7.41
C ASN A 282 7.21 17.66 5.93
N ALA A 283 8.11 16.72 5.66
CA ALA A 283 8.47 16.32 4.31
C ALA A 283 7.29 15.72 3.50
N SER A 284 6.36 15.02 4.14
CA SER A 284 5.18 14.45 3.46
C SER A 284 4.26 15.54 2.93
N ALA A 285 3.98 16.57 3.72
CA ALA A 285 3.17 17.71 3.31
C ALA A 285 3.84 18.51 2.16
N TRP A 286 5.16 18.72 2.22
CA TRP A 286 5.90 19.35 1.11
C TRP A 286 5.83 18.53 -0.18
N SER A 287 5.96 17.21 -0.07
CA SER A 287 5.88 16.29 -1.21
C SER A 287 4.48 16.30 -1.84
N TYR A 288 3.44 16.31 -1.00
CA TYR A 288 2.05 16.43 -1.44
C TYR A 288 1.77 17.76 -2.13
N LEU A 289 2.20 18.88 -1.54
CA LEU A 289 2.05 20.21 -2.13
C LEU A 289 2.76 20.30 -3.49
N ARG A 290 3.95 19.72 -3.62
CA ARG A 290 4.68 19.66 -4.90
C ARG A 290 3.91 18.86 -5.95
N ALA A 291 3.34 17.72 -5.57
CA ALA A 291 2.51 16.92 -6.48
C ALA A 291 1.30 17.70 -6.99
N LEU A 292 0.64 18.49 -6.13
CA LEU A 292 -0.50 19.35 -6.50
C LEU A 292 -0.16 20.43 -7.55
N HIS A 293 1.11 20.72 -7.78
CA HIS A 293 1.57 21.63 -8.83
C HIS A 293 2.03 20.89 -10.10
N THR A 294 2.67 19.73 -9.94
CA THR A 294 3.56 19.15 -10.96
C THR A 294 3.20 17.76 -11.46
N ALA A 295 2.31 17.04 -10.76
CA ALA A 295 2.00 15.63 -11.05
C ALA A 295 0.78 15.47 -11.98
N PHE A 296 0.03 16.53 -12.29
CA PHE A 296 -1.16 16.44 -13.14
C PHE A 296 -0.84 16.48 -14.65
N PRO A 297 -1.81 16.17 -15.54
CA PRO A 297 -1.74 16.52 -16.96
C PRO A 297 -1.57 18.02 -17.17
N GLN A 298 -1.03 18.44 -18.32
CA GLN A 298 -0.64 19.83 -18.56
C GLN A 298 -1.76 20.84 -18.30
N ALA A 299 -3.01 20.51 -18.66
CA ALA A 299 -4.18 21.36 -18.45
C ALA A 299 -4.45 21.73 -16.98
N LEU A 300 -4.06 20.86 -16.03
CA LEU A 300 -4.31 21.03 -14.60
C LEU A 300 -3.04 21.44 -13.82
N ARG A 301 -1.88 21.51 -14.49
CA ARG A 301 -0.63 21.92 -13.84
C ARG A 301 -0.64 23.41 -13.54
N SER A 302 0.18 23.78 -12.57
CA SER A 302 0.40 25.19 -12.24
C SER A 302 1.82 25.40 -11.76
N SER A 303 2.37 26.58 -12.06
CA SER A 303 3.71 26.96 -11.63
C SER A 303 3.89 26.82 -10.11
N MET A 304 5.04 26.30 -9.68
CA MET A 304 5.39 26.30 -8.25
C MET A 304 5.65 27.72 -7.74
N CYS A 305 6.00 28.65 -8.65
CA CYS A 305 6.25 30.05 -8.33
C CYS A 305 5.03 30.77 -7.74
N HIS A 306 3.81 30.29 -8.01
CA HIS A 306 2.59 30.83 -7.40
C HIS A 306 2.62 30.79 -5.86
N SER A 307 3.31 29.82 -5.28
CA SER A 307 3.45 29.66 -3.83
C SER A 307 4.72 30.31 -3.27
N LEU A 308 5.64 30.78 -4.12
CA LEU A 308 6.98 31.21 -3.71
C LEU A 308 6.96 32.33 -2.68
N GLY A 309 6.06 33.31 -2.83
CA GLY A 309 5.92 34.42 -1.88
C GLY A 309 5.63 33.94 -0.46
N TRP A 310 4.70 32.99 -0.31
CA TRP A 310 4.40 32.35 0.98
C TRP A 310 5.53 31.45 1.46
N VAL A 311 6.14 30.66 0.57
CA VAL A 311 7.27 29.78 0.94
C VAL A 311 8.43 30.57 1.55
N LYS A 312 8.74 31.75 0.99
CA LYS A 312 9.79 32.62 1.50
C LYS A 312 9.51 33.15 2.91
N THR A 313 8.26 33.18 3.38
CA THR A 313 7.95 33.59 4.76
C THR A 313 8.26 32.50 5.78
N LEU A 314 8.61 31.28 5.35
CA LEU A 314 8.94 30.15 6.22
C LEU A 314 10.46 30.01 6.48
N VAL A 315 11.27 30.90 5.91
CA VAL A 315 12.74 30.87 6.01
C VAL A 315 13.28 32.27 6.31
N SER A 316 14.45 32.34 6.94
CA SER A 316 15.13 33.61 7.18
C SER A 316 15.51 34.29 5.85
N SER A 317 15.63 35.62 5.90
CA SER A 317 16.07 36.43 4.76
C SER A 317 17.50 36.09 4.35
N GLU A 318 17.86 36.43 3.10
CA GLU A 318 19.22 36.25 2.60
C GLU A 318 20.25 37.05 3.42
N GLN A 319 19.89 38.26 3.88
CA GLN A 319 20.78 39.08 4.70
C GLN A 319 21.03 38.45 6.06
N GLU A 320 20.01 37.86 6.69
CA GLU A 320 20.17 37.16 7.97
C GLU A 320 21.04 35.93 7.83
N ALA A 321 20.76 35.07 6.83
CA ALA A 321 21.56 33.87 6.59
C ALA A 321 23.03 34.17 6.25
N LYS A 322 23.32 35.30 5.61
CA LYS A 322 24.70 35.78 5.36
C LYS A 322 25.40 36.26 6.63
N ARG A 323 24.67 36.86 7.57
CA ARG A 323 25.21 37.34 8.85
C ARG A 323 25.44 36.21 9.84
N ASP A 324 24.52 35.24 9.85
CA ASP A 324 24.56 34.08 10.74
C ASP A 324 24.02 32.85 10.00
N ALA A 325 24.93 31.95 9.60
CA ALA A 325 24.56 30.71 8.93
C ALA A 325 23.77 29.75 9.85
N SER A 326 23.82 29.93 11.18
CA SER A 326 23.13 29.05 12.13
C SER A 326 21.60 29.16 12.06
N VAL A 327 21.07 30.22 11.45
CA VAL A 327 19.63 30.34 11.14
C VAL A 327 19.15 29.21 10.23
N ASP A 328 20.05 28.68 9.40
CA ASP A 328 19.79 27.54 8.54
C ASP A 328 20.29 26.22 9.13
N ALA A 329 20.69 26.16 10.41
CA ALA A 329 21.13 24.89 11.00
C ALA A 329 20.02 23.83 10.98
N MET A 330 20.42 22.56 10.88
CA MET A 330 19.50 21.42 10.91
C MET A 330 18.56 21.49 12.12
N GLY A 331 17.25 21.42 11.86
CA GLY A 331 16.19 21.54 12.87
C GLY A 331 15.72 22.97 13.15
N ARG A 332 16.39 24.01 12.63
CA ARG A 332 15.93 25.42 12.70
C ARG A 332 15.31 25.90 11.39
N ALA A 333 15.98 25.69 10.27
CA ALA A 333 15.44 26.06 8.97
C ALA A 333 14.29 25.14 8.54
N CYS A 334 13.40 25.69 7.71
CA CYS A 334 12.45 24.91 6.92
C CYS A 334 13.16 24.42 5.65
N VAL A 335 13.72 23.20 5.69
CA VAL A 335 14.46 22.63 4.55
C VAL A 335 13.56 22.58 3.32
N GLY A 336 12.32 22.08 3.45
CA GLY A 336 11.38 21.99 2.34
C GLY A 336 11.07 23.33 1.65
N ALA A 337 11.08 24.45 2.40
CA ALA A 337 10.90 25.77 1.82
C ALA A 337 12.14 26.26 1.05
N LEU A 338 13.36 25.99 1.55
CA LEU A 338 14.59 26.26 0.81
C LEU A 338 14.67 25.44 -0.48
N GLU A 339 14.29 24.16 -0.42
CA GLU A 339 14.22 23.30 -1.61
C GLU A 339 13.20 23.83 -2.62
N TRP A 340 11.99 24.18 -2.16
CA TRP A 340 10.95 24.75 -3.01
C TRP A 340 11.40 26.03 -3.69
N TRP A 341 12.06 26.93 -2.95
CA TRP A 341 12.60 28.15 -3.54
C TRP A 341 13.64 27.82 -4.63
N PHE A 342 14.54 26.86 -4.39
CA PHE A 342 15.50 26.45 -5.40
C PHE A 342 14.81 25.94 -6.67
N ASP A 343 13.77 25.11 -6.51
CA ASP A 343 13.02 24.59 -7.65
C ASP A 343 12.28 25.70 -8.42
N CYS A 344 11.76 26.73 -7.74
CA CYS A 344 11.19 27.91 -8.41
C CYS A 344 12.23 28.70 -9.21
N LEU A 345 13.47 28.82 -8.71
CA LEU A 345 14.55 29.47 -9.48
C LEU A 345 14.84 28.68 -10.76
N VAL A 346 14.88 27.35 -10.68
CA VAL A 346 15.05 26.48 -11.85
C VAL A 346 13.89 26.67 -12.84
N GLU A 347 12.65 26.66 -12.36
CA GLU A 347 11.47 26.88 -13.22
C GLU A 347 11.52 28.25 -13.93
N GLN A 348 11.93 29.31 -13.23
CA GLN A 348 12.06 30.66 -13.81
C GLN A 348 13.11 30.73 -14.93
N THR A 349 14.19 29.94 -14.83
CA THR A 349 15.21 29.88 -15.89
C THR A 349 14.67 29.35 -17.22
N GLU A 350 13.53 28.65 -17.21
CA GLU A 350 12.93 28.12 -18.44
C GLU A 350 12.49 29.23 -19.40
N HIS A 351 12.17 30.41 -18.88
CA HIS A 351 11.61 31.55 -19.63
C HIS A 351 12.44 32.84 -19.52
N ALA A 352 13.62 32.79 -18.88
CA ALA A 352 14.41 33.97 -18.57
C ALA A 352 15.41 34.34 -19.68
N ASP A 353 15.66 35.64 -19.85
CA ASP A 353 16.73 36.18 -20.70
C ASP A 353 18.13 36.03 -20.06
N GLN A 354 19.19 36.37 -20.80
CA GLN A 354 20.58 36.19 -20.34
C GLN A 354 20.89 36.93 -19.04
N THR A 355 20.43 38.18 -18.90
CA THR A 355 20.69 38.99 -17.71
C THR A 355 19.91 38.46 -16.50
N GLN A 356 18.68 38.01 -16.72
CA GLN A 356 17.88 37.33 -15.71
C GLN A 356 18.51 36.00 -15.27
N ASN A 357 19.07 35.24 -16.21
CA ASN A 357 19.75 33.97 -15.93
C ASN A 357 20.96 34.14 -15.01
N GLU A 358 21.78 35.17 -15.23
CA GLU A 358 22.91 35.48 -14.35
C GLU A 358 22.44 35.79 -12.91
N ARG A 359 21.37 36.59 -12.78
CA ARG A 359 20.78 36.92 -11.47
C ARG A 359 20.19 35.70 -10.77
N LEU A 360 19.45 34.86 -11.50
CA LEU A 360 18.85 33.62 -10.97
C LEU A 360 19.93 32.62 -10.55
N LEU A 361 21.02 32.52 -11.30
CA LEU A 361 22.15 31.67 -10.96
C LEU A 361 22.84 32.13 -9.67
N GLN A 362 23.09 33.44 -9.51
CA GLN A 362 23.66 33.98 -8.26
C GLN A 362 22.77 33.68 -7.04
N GLN A 363 21.44 33.78 -7.20
CA GLN A 363 20.49 33.39 -6.15
C GLN A 363 20.53 31.89 -5.86
N ALA A 364 20.60 31.05 -6.90
CA ALA A 364 20.69 29.60 -6.75
C ALA A 364 21.97 29.16 -6.04
N GLU A 365 23.11 29.82 -6.30
CA GLU A 365 24.38 29.58 -5.61
C GLU A 365 24.29 29.87 -4.12
N LEU A 366 23.73 31.04 -3.76
CA LEU A 366 23.50 31.40 -2.36
C LEU A 366 22.56 30.39 -1.68
N LEU A 367 21.47 30.01 -2.34
CA LEU A 367 20.50 29.09 -1.78
C LEU A 367 21.07 27.68 -1.60
N VAL A 368 21.95 27.23 -2.49
CA VAL A 368 22.68 25.96 -2.34
C VAL A 368 23.64 26.00 -1.15
N GLN A 369 24.31 27.13 -0.90
CA GLN A 369 25.12 27.28 0.32
C GLN A 369 24.26 27.12 1.58
N ARG A 370 23.08 27.76 1.61
CA ARG A 370 22.11 27.63 2.71
C ARG A 370 21.62 26.19 2.87
N LEU A 371 21.25 25.52 1.77
CA LEU A 371 20.82 24.12 1.77
C LEU A 371 21.91 23.17 2.28
N CYS A 372 23.19 23.42 1.99
CA CYS A 372 24.30 22.63 2.54
C CYS A 372 24.43 22.77 4.06
N VAL A 373 23.98 23.89 4.66
CA VAL A 373 23.91 24.07 6.12
C VAL A 373 22.68 23.37 6.69
N ALA A 374 21.51 23.55 6.06
CA ALA A 374 20.23 23.01 6.52
C ALA A 374 20.08 21.50 6.35
N ASP A 375 20.78 20.95 5.37
CA ASP A 375 20.63 19.58 4.90
C ASP A 375 21.99 19.01 4.45
N SER A 376 22.92 19.03 5.40
CA SER A 376 24.32 18.65 5.20
C SER A 376 24.50 17.23 4.65
N VAL A 377 23.58 16.31 4.99
CA VAL A 377 23.55 14.92 4.50
C VAL A 377 23.46 14.88 2.96
N ARG A 378 22.77 15.85 2.34
CA ARG A 378 22.57 15.93 0.88
C ARG A 378 23.44 17.00 0.21
N THR A 379 24.54 17.45 0.84
CA THR A 379 25.49 18.42 0.25
C THR A 379 25.92 18.04 -1.17
N ARG A 380 26.24 16.76 -1.42
CA ARG A 380 26.62 16.28 -2.76
C ARG A 380 25.48 16.38 -3.77
N PHE A 381 24.24 16.18 -3.34
CA PHE A 381 23.06 16.36 -4.17
C PHE A 381 22.85 17.83 -4.51
N TRP A 382 23.00 18.76 -3.56
CA TRP A 382 22.88 20.20 -3.84
C TRP A 382 23.96 20.73 -4.79
N ALA A 383 25.20 20.28 -4.62
CA ALA A 383 26.28 20.56 -5.56
C ALA A 383 25.98 20.04 -6.97
N TYR A 384 25.41 18.83 -7.07
CA TYR A 384 24.95 18.29 -8.35
C TYR A 384 23.82 19.11 -8.97
N ARG A 385 22.79 19.49 -8.20
CA ARG A 385 21.66 20.31 -8.67
C ARG A 385 22.13 21.65 -9.23
N LEU A 386 23.06 22.34 -8.54
CA LEU A 386 23.65 23.59 -9.01
C LEU A 386 24.45 23.41 -10.30
N LYS A 387 25.26 22.34 -10.38
CA LYS A 387 26.03 22.01 -11.58
C LYS A 387 25.12 21.74 -12.78
N SER A 388 23.99 21.05 -12.57
CA SER A 388 23.00 20.79 -13.61
C SER A 388 22.37 22.09 -14.11
N LEU A 389 21.96 22.99 -13.20
CA LEU A 389 21.43 24.30 -13.58
C LEU A 389 22.43 25.11 -14.43
N ARG A 390 23.70 25.19 -14.02
CA ARG A 390 24.76 25.86 -14.78
C ARG A 390 24.90 25.31 -16.20
N ARG A 391 24.84 23.98 -16.35
CA ARG A 391 24.92 23.33 -17.68
C ARG A 391 23.72 23.68 -18.55
N THR A 392 22.51 23.67 -18.00
CA THR A 392 21.30 24.05 -18.73
C THR A 392 21.36 25.48 -19.23
N LEU A 393 21.87 26.40 -18.41
CA LEU A 393 22.04 27.81 -18.79
C LEU A 393 23.15 28.04 -19.83
N GLN A 394 24.20 27.21 -19.85
CA GLN A 394 25.28 27.31 -20.85
C GLN A 394 24.89 26.78 -22.24
N GLN A 395 23.86 25.93 -22.31
CA GLN A 395 23.38 25.32 -23.55
C GLN A 395 22.31 26.16 -24.25
N ARG A 396 21.79 27.19 -23.58
CA ARG A 396 20.84 28.16 -24.10
C ARG A 396 21.60 29.43 -24.44
#